data_AF-A0A7Z9WZ59-F1
#
_entry.id   AF-A0A7Z9WZ59-F1
#
_cell.length_a   1.000
_cell.length_b   1.000
_cell.length_c   1.000
_cell.angle_alpha   90.00
_cell.angle_beta   90.00
_cell.angle_gamma   90.00
#
_symmetry.space_group_name_H-M   'P 1'
#
loop_
_entity.id
_entity.type
_entity.pdbx_description
1 polymer ?
#
loop_
_entity_poly.entity_id
_entity_poly.type
_entity_poly.pdbx_seq_one_letter_code
_entity_poly.pdbx_strand_id
1 'polypeptide(L)'
;MDVSVAVMTLVVFGLLFLLLGSGVWIGFALFMVGYAGLEMFGTLPAGYNMASSVWATVGKWEYVALPMFILMGEILYRSGISEKLFKALVPWLYRLPGGLLLMNIISCTLFAAVSGSSAATTATVGRITLSELDKLGYDKRIAM
;
A
#
# COMPACT_ATOMS: atom_id res chain seq x y z
N MET A 1 -10.06 -38.94 -2.63
CA MET A 1 -10.11 -37.56 -2.11
C MET A 1 -8.75 -37.22 -1.51
N ASP A 2 -7.64 -37.41 -2.26
CA ASP A 2 -6.27 -37.28 -1.74
C ASP A 2 -5.28 -36.85 -2.84
N VAL A 3 -5.65 -35.89 -3.70
CA VAL A 3 -4.58 -35.06 -4.29
C VAL A 3 -4.12 -34.17 -3.15
N SER A 4 -3.05 -34.62 -2.49
CA SER A 4 -2.58 -34.07 -1.22
C SER A 4 -2.51 -32.54 -1.29
N VAL A 5 -3.02 -31.88 -0.26
CA VAL A 5 -2.92 -30.41 -0.10
C VAL A 5 -1.48 -29.92 -0.35
N ALA A 6 -0.48 -30.76 -0.09
CA ALA A 6 0.91 -30.54 -0.45
C ALA A 6 1.15 -30.31 -1.96
N VAL A 7 0.55 -31.11 -2.85
CA VAL A 7 0.69 -30.93 -4.31
C VAL A 7 0.02 -29.65 -4.77
N MET A 8 -1.18 -29.34 -4.27
CA MET A 8 -1.87 -28.08 -4.59
C MET A 8 -1.05 -26.86 -4.14
N THR A 9 -0.47 -26.94 -2.93
CA THR A 9 0.41 -25.89 -2.39
C THR A 9 1.67 -25.73 -3.25
N LEU A 10 2.33 -26.83 -3.60
CA LEU A 10 3.54 -26.82 -4.45
C LEU A 10 3.28 -26.23 -5.83
N VAL A 11 2.17 -26.58 -6.47
CA VAL A 11 1.81 -26.06 -7.80
C VAL A 11 1.50 -24.57 -7.72
N VAL A 12 0.64 -24.13 -6.79
CA VAL A 12 0.23 -22.73 -6.68
C VAL A 12 1.38 -21.82 -6.26
N PHE A 13 2.15 -22.19 -5.22
CA PHE A 13 3.30 -21.41 -4.80
C PHE A 13 4.46 -21.50 -5.80
N GLY A 14 4.68 -22.65 -6.42
CA GLY A 14 5.67 -22.80 -7.49
C GLY A 14 5.39 -21.86 -8.67
N LEU A 15 4.13 -21.81 -9.12
CA LEU A 15 3.70 -20.89 -10.18
C LEU A 15 3.87 -19.42 -9.75
N LEU A 16 3.53 -19.09 -8.50
CA LEU A 16 3.69 -17.75 -7.94
C LEU A 16 5.15 -17.29 -7.93
N PHE A 17 6.07 -18.12 -7.43
CA PHE A 17 7.50 -17.79 -7.40
C PHE A 17 8.09 -17.67 -8.81
N LEU A 18 7.66 -18.50 -9.76
CA LEU A 18 8.07 -18.38 -11.16
C LEU A 18 7.60 -17.06 -11.80
N LEU A 19 6.34 -16.67 -11.56
CA LEU A 19 5.77 -15.42 -12.08
C LEU A 19 6.35 -14.16 -11.42
N LEU A 20 6.66 -14.22 -10.13
CA LEU A 20 7.36 -13.12 -9.46
C LEU A 20 8.83 -13.04 -9.89
N GLY A 21 9.47 -14.19 -10.10
CA GLY A 21 10.85 -14.27 -10.58
C GLY A 21 11.02 -13.80 -12.03
N SER A 22 9.98 -13.86 -12.86
CA SER A 22 10.00 -13.35 -14.24
C SER A 22 9.83 -11.84 -14.34
N GLY A 23 9.66 -11.14 -13.21
CA GLY A 23 9.54 -9.67 -13.18
C GLY A 23 8.18 -9.13 -13.64
N VAL A 24 7.16 -9.99 -13.73
CA VAL A 24 5.79 -9.55 -14.04
C VAL A 24 5.22 -8.76 -12.87
N TRP A 25 4.38 -7.76 -13.17
CA TRP A 25 3.70 -6.97 -12.13
C TRP A 25 2.90 -7.88 -11.18
N ILE A 26 3.08 -7.67 -9.87
CA ILE A 26 2.61 -8.56 -8.80
C ILE A 26 1.11 -8.86 -8.89
N GLY A 27 0.29 -7.87 -9.25
CA GLY A 27 -1.15 -8.10 -9.36
C GLY A 27 -1.54 -9.01 -10.52
N PHE A 28 -0.83 -8.95 -11.65
CA PHE A 28 -1.05 -9.89 -12.76
C PHE A 28 -0.56 -11.29 -12.40
N ALA A 29 0.56 -11.39 -11.69
CA ALA A 29 1.06 -12.67 -11.18
C ALA A 29 0.01 -13.33 -10.25
N LEU A 30 -0.51 -12.60 -9.27
CA LEU A 30 -1.56 -13.09 -8.37
C LEU A 30 -2.85 -13.49 -9.10
N PHE A 31 -3.26 -12.70 -10.10
CA PHE A 31 -4.44 -12.99 -10.90
C PHE A 31 -4.28 -14.30 -11.71
N MET A 32 -3.14 -14.46 -12.40
CA MET A 32 -2.87 -15.66 -13.20
C MET A 32 -2.74 -16.91 -12.32
N VAL A 33 -2.07 -16.81 -11.18
CA VAL A 33 -1.94 -17.91 -10.21
C VAL A 33 -3.31 -18.29 -9.66
N GLY A 34 -4.14 -17.31 -9.30
CA GLY A 34 -5.51 -17.55 -8.83
C GLY A 34 -6.40 -18.19 -9.88
N TYR A 35 -6.33 -17.73 -11.13
CA TYR A 35 -7.08 -18.30 -12.25
C TYR A 35 -6.64 -19.74 -12.54
N ALA A 36 -5.32 -19.99 -12.66
CA ALA A 36 -4.77 -21.31 -12.88
C ALA A 36 -5.11 -22.28 -11.72
N GLY A 37 -5.07 -21.79 -10.48
CA GLY A 37 -5.47 -22.58 -9.31
C GLY A 37 -6.95 -22.97 -9.33
N LEU A 38 -7.84 -22.06 -9.73
CA LEU A 38 -9.27 -22.34 -9.86
C LEU A 38 -9.59 -23.26 -11.04
N GLU A 39 -8.90 -23.14 -12.18
CA GLU A 39 -9.06 -24.04 -13.33
C GLU A 39 -8.56 -25.47 -13.01
N MET A 40 -7.42 -25.61 -12.31
CA MET A 40 -6.82 -26.92 -12.04
C MET A 40 -7.47 -27.66 -10.86
N PHE A 41 -7.97 -26.94 -9.85
CA PHE A 41 -8.45 -27.53 -8.59
C PHE A 41 -9.87 -27.10 -8.19
N GLY A 42 -10.51 -26.20 -8.92
CA GLY A 42 -11.86 -25.73 -8.62
C GLY A 42 -12.95 -26.73 -9.01
N THR A 43 -14.01 -26.79 -8.21
CA THR A 43 -15.20 -27.62 -8.47
C THR A 43 -16.22 -26.95 -9.39
N LEU A 44 -16.13 -25.64 -9.57
CA LEU A 44 -17.02 -24.80 -10.38
C LEU A 44 -16.20 -24.06 -11.45
N PRO A 45 -16.81 -23.68 -12.60
CA PRO A 45 -16.13 -22.98 -13.68
C PRO A 45 -15.35 -21.75 -13.16
N ALA A 46 -14.04 -21.70 -13.43
CA ALA A 46 -13.17 -20.67 -12.86
C ALA A 46 -13.62 -19.25 -13.24
N GLY A 47 -14.13 -19.06 -14.46
CA GLY A 47 -14.64 -17.77 -14.92
C GLY A 47 -15.75 -17.18 -14.03
N TYR A 48 -16.75 -17.98 -13.65
CA TYR A 48 -17.86 -17.50 -12.81
C TYR A 48 -17.42 -17.25 -11.36
N ASN A 49 -16.61 -18.15 -10.80
CA ASN A 49 -16.06 -17.98 -9.44
C ASN A 49 -15.14 -16.76 -9.33
N MET A 50 -14.30 -16.54 -10.34
CA MET A 50 -13.41 -15.41 -10.38
C MET A 50 -14.19 -14.11 -10.56
N ALA A 51 -15.21 -14.08 -11.45
CA ALA A 51 -16.08 -12.93 -11.63
C ALA A 51 -16.82 -12.56 -10.34
N SER A 52 -17.39 -13.54 -9.64
CA SER A 52 -18.05 -13.34 -8.34
C SER A 52 -17.08 -12.83 -7.28
N SER A 53 -15.87 -13.39 -7.21
CA SER A 53 -14.83 -12.96 -6.26
C SER A 53 -14.32 -11.55 -6.54
N VAL A 54 -14.16 -11.19 -7.82
CA VAL A 54 -13.82 -9.83 -8.25
C VAL A 54 -14.94 -8.88 -7.88
N TRP A 55 -16.20 -9.22 -8.16
CA TRP A 55 -17.35 -8.40 -7.79
C TRP A 55 -17.46 -8.17 -6.29
N ALA A 56 -17.31 -9.24 -5.50
CA ALA A 56 -17.29 -9.18 -4.04
C ALA A 56 -16.13 -8.34 -3.51
N THR A 57 -15.03 -8.25 -4.25
CA THR A 57 -13.90 -7.39 -3.90
C THR A 57 -14.15 -5.94 -4.26
N VAL A 58 -14.65 -5.64 -5.47
CA VAL A 58 -14.97 -4.29 -5.95
C VAL A 58 -16.06 -3.62 -5.10
N GLY A 59 -17.03 -4.40 -4.61
CA GLY A 59 -18.12 -3.90 -3.76
C GLY A 59 -17.75 -3.67 -2.30
N LYS A 60 -16.48 -3.82 -1.89
CA LYS A 60 -16.12 -3.66 -0.48
C LYS A 60 -16.09 -2.20 -0.04
N TRP A 61 -16.55 -1.99 1.20
CA TRP A 61 -16.60 -0.67 1.83
C TRP A 61 -15.20 -0.07 2.06
N GLU A 62 -14.13 -0.86 2.04
CA GLU A 62 -12.77 -0.33 2.20
C GLU A 62 -12.36 0.64 1.07
N TYR A 63 -12.95 0.52 -0.13
CA TYR A 63 -12.68 1.49 -1.19
C TYR A 63 -13.32 2.85 -0.95
N VAL A 64 -14.39 2.93 -0.17
CA VAL A 64 -14.96 4.21 0.27
C VAL A 64 -14.06 4.88 1.31
N ALA A 65 -13.31 4.08 2.09
CA ALA A 65 -12.34 4.61 3.04
C ALA A 65 -11.18 5.33 2.34
N LEU A 66 -10.76 4.90 1.14
CA LEU A 66 -9.65 5.53 0.40
C LEU A 66 -9.90 7.03 0.13
N PRO A 67 -11.01 7.46 -0.51
CA PRO A 67 -11.33 8.90 -0.67
C PRO A 67 -11.48 9.64 0.65
N MET A 68 -12.09 9.02 1.67
CA MET A 68 -12.28 9.65 2.98
C MET A 68 -10.94 9.91 3.67
N PHE A 69 -9.97 8.99 3.57
CA PHE A 69 -8.62 9.23 4.06
C PHE A 69 -7.89 10.30 3.25
N ILE A 70 -8.07 10.34 1.93
CA ILE A 70 -7.52 11.41 1.10
C ILE A 70 -8.09 12.78 1.51
N LEU A 71 -9.39 12.87 1.74
CA LEU A 71 -10.07 14.08 2.21
C LEU A 71 -9.57 14.49 3.60
N MET A 72 -9.44 13.54 4.53
CA MET A 72 -8.86 13.79 5.86
C MET A 72 -7.43 14.34 5.74
N GLY A 73 -6.60 13.75 4.87
CA GLY A 73 -5.24 14.23 4.61
C GLY A 73 -5.22 15.67 4.09
N GLU A 74 -6.13 16.02 3.17
CA GLU A 74 -6.28 17.39 2.67
C GLU A 74 -6.73 18.38 3.76
N ILE A 75 -7.66 17.97 4.64
CA ILE A 75 -8.10 18.80 5.78
C ILE A 75 -6.95 19.02 6.76
N LEU A 76 -6.18 17.99 7.07
CA LEU A 76 -5.03 18.10 7.97
C LEU A 76 -3.95 19.02 7.40
N TYR A 77 -3.72 18.93 6.09
CA TYR A 77 -2.79 19.80 5.38
C TYR A 77 -3.26 21.27 5.38
N ARG A 78 -4.51 21.54 5.00
CA ARG A 78 -5.05 22.91 4.91
C ARG A 78 -5.28 23.59 6.26
N SER A 79 -5.50 22.82 7.32
CA SER A 79 -5.67 23.36 8.68
C SER A 79 -4.36 23.82 9.32
N GLY A 80 -3.21 23.58 8.69
CA GLY A 80 -1.89 23.95 9.22
C GLY A 80 -1.45 23.10 10.42
N ILE A 81 -2.20 22.05 10.77
CA ILE A 81 -1.84 21.12 11.84
C ILE A 81 -0.57 20.36 11.47
N SER A 82 -0.44 19.94 10.20
CA SER A 82 0.78 19.30 9.69
C SER A 82 2.00 20.19 9.94
N GLU A 83 1.99 21.45 9.51
CA GLU A 83 3.12 22.38 9.67
C GLU A 83 3.49 22.60 11.16
N LYS A 84 2.50 22.73 12.04
CA LYS A 84 2.72 22.87 13.49
C LYS A 84 3.35 21.61 14.09
N LEU A 85 2.88 20.43 13.67
CA LEU A 85 3.43 19.15 14.09
C LEU A 85 4.88 18.99 13.64
N PHE A 86 5.19 19.35 12.39
CA PHE A 86 6.56 19.35 11.88
C PHE A 86 7.44 20.31 12.71
N LYS A 87 7.05 21.57 12.90
CA LYS A 87 7.82 22.52 13.73
C LYS A 87 8.04 22.03 15.17
N ALA A 88 7.08 21.32 15.76
CA ALA A 88 7.23 20.73 17.09
C ALA A 88 8.21 19.56 17.14
N LEU A 89 8.33 18.78 16.06
CA LEU A 89 9.23 17.63 15.94
C LEU A 89 10.67 18.05 15.57
N VAL A 90 10.87 19.18 14.88
CA VAL A 90 12.19 19.71 14.50
C VAL A 90 13.20 19.77 15.66
N PRO A 91 12.92 20.35 16.84
CA PRO A 91 13.91 20.45 17.92
C PRO A 91 14.36 19.09 18.48
N TRP A 92 13.51 18.05 18.38
CA TRP A 92 13.88 16.69 18.75
C TRP A 92 14.74 16.02 17.68
N LEU A 93 14.42 16.25 16.41
CA LEU A 93 15.13 15.63 15.28
C LEU A 93 16.44 16.33 14.92
N TYR A 94 16.60 17.62 15.23
CA TYR A 94 17.83 18.37 14.96
C TYR A 94 19.03 17.86 15.80
N ARG A 95 18.76 17.17 16.90
CA ARG A 95 19.78 16.50 17.73
C ARG A 95 20.30 15.18 17.16
N LEU A 96 19.63 14.62 16.14
CA LEU A 96 19.98 13.33 15.56
C LEU A 96 20.64 13.53 14.18
N PRO A 97 21.82 12.94 13.92
CA PRO A 97 22.41 12.96 12.59
C PRO A 97 21.48 12.24 11.61
N GLY A 98 20.95 12.96 10.62
CA GLY A 98 19.94 12.42 9.68
C GLY A 98 18.49 12.78 9.98
N GLY A 99 18.21 13.78 10.85
CA GLY A 99 16.86 14.24 11.20
C GLY A 99 15.92 14.53 10.01
N LEU A 100 16.47 14.76 8.81
CA LEU A 100 15.73 14.96 7.56
C LEU A 100 15.00 13.69 7.08
N LEU A 101 15.63 12.52 7.17
CA LEU A 101 14.99 11.23 6.85
C LEU A 101 14.01 10.82 7.95
N LEU A 102 14.37 11.08 9.20
CA LEU A 102 13.55 10.72 10.35
C LEU A 102 12.21 11.48 10.35
N MET A 103 12.17 12.70 9.83
CA MET A 103 10.94 13.47 9.65
C MET A 103 9.94 12.74 8.74
N ASN A 104 10.40 12.27 7.58
CA ASN A 104 9.55 11.56 6.64
C ASN A 104 8.99 10.27 7.26
N ILE A 105 9.83 9.52 7.98
CA ILE A 105 9.44 8.31 8.68
C ILE A 105 8.38 8.62 9.76
N ILE A 106 8.60 9.63 10.61
CA ILE A 106 7.65 9.98 11.68
C ILE A 106 6.31 10.43 11.09
N SER A 107 6.31 11.22 10.01
CA SER A 107 5.07 11.60 9.34
C SER A 107 4.33 10.42 8.74
N CYS A 108 5.06 9.49 8.10
CA CYS A 108 4.50 8.24 7.61
C CYS A 108 3.92 7.39 8.75
N THR A 109 4.63 7.27 9.87
CA THR A 109 4.18 6.50 11.04
C THR A 109 2.94 7.11 11.68
N LEU A 110 2.90 8.43 11.87
CA LEU A 110 1.80 9.11 12.55
C LEU A 110 0.51 9.04 11.71
N PHE A 111 0.63 9.13 10.38
CA PHE A 111 -0.51 8.92 9.48
C PHE A 111 -0.89 7.45 9.34
N ALA A 112 0.08 6.52 9.28
CA ALA A 112 -0.21 5.09 9.25
C ALA A 112 -0.99 4.66 10.50
N ALA A 113 -0.66 5.24 11.67
CA ALA A 113 -1.37 5.00 12.92
C ALA A 113 -2.84 5.47 12.89
N VAL A 114 -3.17 6.51 12.12
CA VAL A 114 -4.54 7.03 11.99
C VAL A 114 -5.29 6.38 10.83
N SER A 115 -4.61 6.08 9.72
CA SER A 115 -5.24 5.61 8.49
C SER A 115 -5.38 4.09 8.39
N GLY A 116 -4.47 3.31 9.00
CA GLY A 116 -4.51 1.84 8.97
C GLY A 116 -4.40 1.20 7.57
N SER A 117 -4.20 1.99 6.51
CA SER A 117 -4.18 1.54 5.11
C SER A 117 -2.96 2.09 4.38
N SER A 118 -2.12 1.19 3.84
CA SER A 118 -0.86 1.56 3.17
C SER A 118 -1.08 2.41 1.92
N ALA A 119 -2.07 2.09 1.08
CA ALA A 119 -2.36 2.84 -0.14
C ALA A 119 -2.86 4.27 0.17
N ALA A 120 -3.71 4.42 1.18
CA ALA A 120 -4.19 5.73 1.64
C ALA A 120 -3.04 6.57 2.25
N THR A 121 -2.19 5.93 3.04
CA THR A 121 -1.02 6.56 3.66
C THR A 121 -0.06 7.10 2.59
N THR A 122 0.27 6.31 1.56
CA THR A 122 1.14 6.78 0.47
C THR A 122 0.55 7.96 -0.29
N ALA A 123 -0.77 7.95 -0.59
CA ALA A 123 -1.42 9.01 -1.36
C ALA A 123 -1.55 10.35 -0.60
N THR A 124 -1.69 10.30 0.73
CA THR A 124 -1.86 11.48 1.58
C THR A 124 -0.53 11.98 2.12
N VAL A 125 0.20 11.11 2.82
CA VAL A 125 1.48 11.45 3.43
C VAL A 125 2.47 11.83 2.35
N GLY A 126 2.59 11.04 1.28
CA GLY A 126 3.54 11.31 0.21
C GLY A 126 3.41 12.73 -0.34
N ARG A 127 2.18 13.26 -0.50
CA ARG A 127 1.98 14.66 -0.89
C ARG A 127 2.37 15.66 0.20
N ILE A 128 2.01 15.39 1.45
CA ILE A 128 2.30 16.26 2.59
C ILE A 128 3.81 16.32 2.85
N THR A 129 4.51 15.18 2.98
CA THR A 129 5.95 15.13 3.21
C THR A 129 6.74 15.69 2.03
N LEU A 130 6.34 15.42 0.79
CA LEU A 130 7.01 16.00 -0.38
C LEU A 130 6.92 17.54 -0.38
N SER A 131 5.76 18.10 -0.04
CA SER A 131 5.57 19.56 0.03
C SER A 131 6.38 20.21 1.16
N GLU A 132 6.53 19.54 2.30
CA GLU A 132 7.26 20.08 3.44
C GLU A 132 8.79 19.95 3.25
N LEU A 133 9.25 18.87 2.63
CA LEU A 133 10.65 18.71 2.21
C LEU A 133 11.07 19.76 1.18
N ASP A 134 10.18 20.10 0.22
CA ASP A 134 10.43 21.16 -0.77
C ASP A 134 10.56 22.55 -0.10
N LYS A 135 9.70 22.87 0.88
CA LYS A 135 9.78 24.13 1.67
C LYS A 135 11.05 24.24 2.51
N LEU A 136 11.61 23.12 2.95
CA LEU A 136 12.87 23.07 3.70
C LEU A 136 14.11 23.19 2.78
N GLY A 137 13.92 23.35 1.46
CA GLY A 137 14.99 23.58 0.50
C GLY A 137 15.76 22.32 0.08
N TYR A 138 15.15 21.14 0.20
CA TYR A 138 15.81 19.87 -0.11
C TYR A 138 15.84 19.56 -1.61
N ASP A 139 16.92 18.91 -2.08
CA ASP A 139 17.08 18.52 -3.48
C ASP A 139 16.00 17.49 -3.86
N LYS A 140 15.24 17.79 -4.93
CA LYS A 140 14.15 16.94 -5.44
C LYS A 140 14.59 15.51 -5.77
N ARG A 141 15.89 15.27 -5.99
CA ARG A 141 16.45 13.93 -6.23
C ARG A 141 16.52 13.04 -4.99
N ILE A 142 16.43 13.62 -3.78
CA ILE A 142 16.45 12.87 -2.51
C ILE A 142 15.03 12.73 -1.94
N ALA A 143 14.12 13.62 -2.34
CA ALA A 143 12.73 13.63 -1.85
C ALA A 143 11.78 12.71 -2.65
N MET A 144 12.20 12.21 -3.82
CA MET A 144 11.44 11.34 -4.72
C MET A 144 12.12 9.98 -4.87
#